data_AF-A0A7R9R856-F1
#
_entry.id   AF-A0A7R9R856-F1
#
_cell.length_a   1.000
_cell.length_b   1.000
_cell.length_c   1.000
_cell.angle_alpha   90.00
_cell.angle_beta   90.00
_cell.angle_gamma   90.00
#
_symmetry.space_group_name_H-M   'P 1'
#
loop_
_entity.id
_entity.type
_entity.pdbx_description
1 polymer ?
#
loop_
_entity_poly.entity_id
_entity_poly.type
_entity_poly.pdbx_seq_one_letter_code
_entity_poly.pdbx_strand_id
1 'polypeptide(L)' 'MKRDCLFVSEKKRRYLIALDERVVKANKKSYYVYYAVDVEENELILMKIYTTRNYPVTRSFREVLRVL' A
#
# COMPACT_ATOMS: atom_id res chain seq x y z
N MET A 1 -18.30 -8.47 -2.56
CA MET A 1 -17.20 -9.01 -1.73
C MET A 1 -16.11 -7.94 -1.58
N LYS A 2 -16.21 -7.08 -0.56
CA LYS A 2 -15.08 -6.23 -0.12
C LYS A 2 -14.36 -7.04 0.96
N ARG A 3 -13.19 -7.59 0.65
CA ARG A 3 -12.27 -8.08 1.68
C ARG A 3 -11.33 -6.92 1.96
N ASP A 4 -11.73 -6.06 2.88
CA ASP A 4 -10.82 -5.07 3.45
C ASP A 4 -9.83 -5.87 4.32
N CYS A 5 -8.69 -6.28 3.75
CA CYS A 5 -7.57 -6.79 4.55
C CYS A 5 -6.90 -5.60 5.23
N LEU A 6 -7.52 -5.13 6.31
CA LEU A 6 -6.94 -4.19 7.25
C LEU A 6 -5.92 -4.96 8.09
N PHE A 7 -4.65 -4.88 7.73
CA PHE A 7 -3.55 -5.23 8.62
C PHE A 7 -3.46 -4.12 9.68
N VAL A 8 -3.87 -4.43 10.90
CA VAL A 8 -3.68 -3.57 12.07
C VAL A 8 -2.29 -3.91 12.63
N SER A 9 -1.30 -3.10 12.29
CA SER A 9 0.03 -3.18 12.88
C SER A 9 0.08 -2.30 14.13
N GLU A 10 0.69 -2.80 15.20
CA GLU A 10 0.89 -2.05 16.44
C GLU A 10 1.71 -0.77 16.17
N LYS A 11 1.48 0.31 16.94
CA LYS A 11 2.22 1.58 16.81
C LYS A 11 3.67 1.39 17.23
N LYS A 12 4.51 0.90 16.32
CA LYS A 12 5.96 0.84 16.44
C LYS A 12 6.56 2.11 15.83
N ARG A 13 7.60 2.68 16.46
CA ARG A 13 8.35 3.79 15.84
C ARG A 13 9.12 3.25 14.64
N ARG A 14 8.72 3.66 13.44
CA ARG A 14 9.40 3.34 12.18
C ARG A 14 10.21 4.55 11.72
N TYR A 15 11.50 4.35 11.44
CA TYR A 15 12.38 5.44 11.01
C TYR A 15 12.33 5.65 9.49
N LEU A 16 12.28 4.56 8.72
CA LEU A 16 12.31 4.60 7.27
C LEU A 16 11.25 3.68 6.68
N ILE A 17 10.27 4.28 5.99
CA ILE A 17 9.23 3.56 5.27
C ILE A 17 9.45 3.78 3.78
N ALA A 18 9.68 2.70 3.04
CA ALA A 18 9.72 2.72 1.58
C ALA A 18 8.31 2.59 1.02
N LEU A 19 7.99 3.42 0.02
CA LEU A 19 6.73 3.39 -0.70
C LEU A 19 7.00 3.11 -2.17
N ASP A 20 6.25 2.18 -2.74
CA ASP A 20 6.35 1.87 -4.18
C ASP A 20 4.98 1.58 -4.80
N GLU A 21 4.92 1.76 -6.12
CA GLU A 21 3.78 1.38 -6.98
C GLU A 21 4.27 0.36 -8.02
N ARG A 22 3.64 -0.81 -8.04
CA ARG A 22 3.86 -1.82 -9.08
C ARG A 22 2.62 -2.09 -9.91
N VAL A 23 2.83 -2.27 -11.21
CA VAL A 23 1.80 -2.71 -12.15
C VAL A 23 1.89 -4.23 -12.33
N VAL A 24 0.81 -4.93 -11.97
CA VAL A 24 0.64 -6.36 -12.20
C VAL A 24 -0.38 -6.56 -13.30
N LYS A 25 -0.03 -7.33 -14.33
CA LYS A 25 -0.94 -7.67 -15.43
C LYS A 25 -1.46 -9.09 -15.25
N ALA A 26 -2.78 -9.23 -15.13
CA ALA A 26 -3.44 -10.53 -14.99
C ALA A 26 -4.77 -10.50 -15.73
N ASN A 27 -5.16 -11.61 -16.38
CA ASN A 27 -6.44 -11.74 -17.09
C ASN A 27 -6.73 -10.57 -18.07
N LYS A 28 -5.71 -10.12 -18.81
CA LYS A 28 -5.78 -8.96 -19.74
C LYS A 28 -6.15 -7.63 -19.06
N LYS A 29 -6.08 -7.54 -17.74
CA LYS A 29 -6.30 -6.33 -16.95
C LYS A 29 -5.02 -5.91 -16.25
N SER A 30 -4.89 -4.61 -15.99
CA SER A 30 -3.81 -4.02 -15.20
C SER A 30 -4.30 -3.74 -13.79
N TYR A 31 -3.49 -4.12 -12.81
CA TYR A 31 -3.70 -3.86 -11.39
C TYR A 31 -2.53 -3.03 -10.87
N TYR A 32 -2.85 -2.01 -10.08
CA TYR A 32 -1.88 -1.09 -9.50
C TYR A 32 -1.77 -1.42 -8.01
N VAL A 33 -0.66 -2.05 -7.65
CA VAL A 33 -0.34 -2.47 -6.29
C VAL A 33 0.50 -1.39 -5.65
N TYR A 34 -0.04 -0.76 -4.62
CA TYR A 34 0.68 0.16 -3.75
C TYR A 34 1.06 -0.57 -2.49
N TYR A 35 2.31 -0.44 -2.07
CA TYR A 35 2.76 -1.06 -0.83
C TYR A 35 3.71 -0.15 -0.06
N ALA A 36 3.71 -0.34 1.25
CA ALA A 36 4.56 0.35 2.20
C ALA A 36 5.30 -0.70 3.03
N VAL A 37 6.63 -0.59 3.07
CA VAL A 37 7.51 -1.55 3.77
C VAL A 37 8.38 -0.79 4.76
N ASP A 38 8.52 -1.32 5.97
CA ASP A 38 9.56 -0.90 6.90
C ASP A 38 10.90 -1.43 6.40
N VAL A 39 11.83 -0.54 6.06
CA VAL A 39 13.10 -0.91 5.43
C VAL A 39 14.01 -1.67 6.40
N GLU A 40 13.94 -1.37 7.69
CA GLU A 40 14.82 -1.95 8.70
C GLU A 40 14.44 -3.41 8.98
N GLU A 41 13.15 -3.67 9.16
CA GLU A 41 12.63 -4.99 9.52
C GLU A 41 12.17 -5.81 8.30
N ASN A 42 12.16 -5.18 7.11
CA ASN A 42 11.58 -5.73 5.88
C ASN A 42 10.11 -6.18 6.08
N GLU A 43 9.37 -5.45 6.92
CA GLU A 43 7.98 -5.75 7.27
C GLU A 43 7.00 -5.02 6.34
N LEU A 44 6.04 -5.74 5.76
CA LEU A 44 4.97 -5.14 4.97
C LEU A 44 3.95 -4.47 5.91
N ILE A 45 3.89 -3.14 5.87
CA ILE A 45 3.01 -2.34 6.72
C ILE A 45 1.60 -2.30 6.13
N LEU A 46 1.50 -1.98 4.84
CA LEU A 46 0.23 -1.79 4.15
C LEU A 46 0.39 -2.13 2.67
N MET A 47 -0.60 -2.83 2.13
CA MET A 47 -0.73 -3.05 0.70
C MET A 47 -2.17 -2.79 0.25
N LYS A 48 -2.33 -2.06 -0.86
CA LYS A 48 -3.62 -1.85 -1.51
C LYS A 48 -3.51 -2.09 -3.00
N ILE A 49 -4.56 -2.69 -3.56
CA ILE A 49 -4.65 -3.00 -4.98
C ILE A 49 -5.79 -2.17 -5.57
N TYR A 50 -5.49 -1.44 -6.64
CA TYR A 50 -6.46 -0.64 -7.38
C TYR A 50 -6.54 -1.11 -8.83
N THR A 51 -7.71 -0.96 -9.44
CA THR A 51 -7.93 -1.25 -10.87
C THR A 51 -7.62 -0.05 -11.77
N THR A 52 -7.42 1.12 -11.19
CA THR A 52 -7.14 2.38 -11.91
C THR A 52 -5.99 3.13 -11.24
N ARG A 53 -5.21 3.87 -12.04
CA ARG A 53 -4.14 4.76 -11.57
C ARG A 53 -4.55 6.20 -11.81
N ASN A 54 -4.82 6.94 -10.74
CA ASN A 54 -5.11 8.36 -10.81
C ASN A 54 -4.58 9.07 -9.56
N TYR A 55 -4.43 10.38 -9.64
CA TYR A 55 -3.90 11.19 -8.55
C TYR A 55 -4.65 11.03 -7.21
N PRO A 56 -6.00 11.02 -7.18
CA PRO A 56 -6.75 10.78 -5.93
C PRO A 56 -6.41 9.43 -5.27
N VAL A 57 -6.27 8.35 -6.04
CA VAL A 57 -5.92 7.02 -5.53
C VAL A 57 -4.54 7.06 -4.88
N THR A 58 -3.53 7.56 -5.59
CA THR A 58 -2.15 7.66 -5.06
C THR A 58 -2.09 8.53 -3.81
N ARG A 59 -2.81 9.65 -3.80
CA ARG A 59 -2.90 10.53 -2.63
C ARG A 59 -3.55 9.83 -1.43
N SER A 60 -4.66 9.13 -1.66
CA SER A 60 -5.39 8.42 -0.61
C SER A 60 -4.53 7.34 0.07
N PHE A 61 -3.67 6.65 -0.67
CA PHE A 61 -2.75 5.66 -0.11
C PHE A 61 -1.74 6.33 0.84
N ARG A 62 -1.17 7.47 0.43
CA ARG A 62 -0.21 8.23 1.24
C ARG A 62 -0.83 8.81 2.51
N GLU A 63 -2.10 9.24 2.45
CA GLU A 63 -2.80 9.79 3.61
C GLU A 63 -3.04 8.74 4.70
N VAL A 64 -3.30 7.48 4.33
CA VAL A 64 -3.43 6.38 5.31
C VAL A 64 -2.15 6.19 6.12
N LEU A 65 -0.98 6.35 5.48
CA LEU A 65 0.31 6.20 6.14
C LEU A 65 0.64 7.32 7.12
N ARG A 66 0.01 8.50 7.02
CA ARG A 66 0.21 9.59 8.00
C ARG A 66 -0.43 9.29 9.35
N VAL A 67 -1.34 8.32 9.43
CA VAL A 67 -2.09 7.97 10.64
C VAL A 67 -1.45 6.77 11.37
N LEU A 68 -0.53 6.07 10.71
CA LEU A 68 0.23 4.94 11.24
C LEU A 68 1.49 5.42 11.98
#